data_AF-A0A2T7V4D2-F1
#
_entry.id   AF-A0A2T7V4D2-F1
#
_cell.length_a   1.000
_cell.length_b   1.000
_cell.length_c   1.000
_cell.angle_alpha   90.00
_cell.angle_beta   90.00
_cell.angle_gamma   90.00
#
_symmetry.space_group_name_H-M   'P 1'
#
loop_
_entity.id
_entity.type
_entity.pdbx_description
1 polymer ?
#
loop_
_entity_poly.entity_id
_entity_poly.type
_entity_poly.pdbx_seq_one_letter_code
_entity_poly.pdbx_strand_id
1 'polypeptide(L)'
;MAQRSTRWFSAMTAAALMMALPAPAFAAAASDALAPEVTSLAPNRFLWNDSGSSEPVSIVVSIPDQKAYVYRGTMLIGASTVSTGKDGKETPVGVFPILQKSEKHKSNLYDSAPMPFMQRLTWDGVAIHAGMNPGFPASHGCIRVPTDFAKKLFAITSRGTPVLVTDASAAEGWTLPTNADAAAMQSETATANEAWLQTASR
;
A
#
# COMPACT_ATOMS: atom_id res chain seq x y z
N MET A 1 34.57 23.41 78.15
CA MET A 1 33.77 23.93 77.01
C MET A 1 34.56 23.70 75.74
N ALA A 2 34.20 22.70 74.93
CA ALA A 2 34.52 22.64 73.50
C ALA A 2 33.64 21.53 72.88
N GLN A 3 32.75 21.95 71.98
CA GLN A 3 31.65 21.14 71.43
C GLN A 3 32.15 20.03 70.50
N ARG A 4 31.51 18.86 70.64
CA ARG A 4 31.53 17.75 69.68
C ARG A 4 30.77 18.16 68.43
N SER A 5 31.35 17.99 67.24
CA SER A 5 30.63 18.12 65.97
C SER A 5 30.64 16.79 65.22
N THR A 6 29.54 16.06 65.30
CA THR A 6 29.22 14.89 64.48
C THR A 6 28.78 15.36 63.09
N ARG A 7 29.49 14.94 62.05
CA ARG A 7 29.11 15.20 60.65
C ARG A 7 28.16 14.10 60.16
N TRP A 8 26.96 14.51 59.75
CA TRP A 8 25.94 13.65 59.16
C TRP A 8 26.20 13.58 57.65
N PHE A 9 26.39 12.39 57.10
CA PHE A 9 26.38 12.17 55.65
C PHE A 9 24.94 11.89 55.21
N SER A 10 24.28 12.89 54.61
CA SER A 10 23.04 12.65 53.87
C SER A 10 23.36 12.03 52.52
N ALA A 11 22.92 10.78 52.31
CA ALA A 11 22.89 10.15 51.00
C ALA A 11 21.75 10.77 50.17
N MET A 12 22.08 11.44 49.06
CA MET A 12 21.09 11.85 48.05
C MET A 12 20.83 10.67 47.12
N THR A 13 19.69 10.02 47.26
CA THR A 13 19.12 9.14 46.23
C THR A 13 18.55 10.00 45.10
N ALA A 14 19.25 10.05 43.97
CA ALA A 14 18.70 10.62 42.74
C ALA A 14 17.70 9.62 42.12
N ALA A 15 16.40 9.88 42.29
CA ALA A 15 15.36 9.19 41.55
C ALA A 15 15.35 9.71 40.10
N ALA A 16 15.85 8.91 39.15
CA ALA A 16 15.75 9.21 37.73
C ALA A 16 14.30 8.97 37.27
N LEU A 17 13.56 10.06 37.08
CA LEU A 17 12.22 10.03 36.48
C LEU A 17 12.38 9.83 34.97
N MET A 18 12.22 8.60 34.48
CA MET A 18 12.08 8.35 33.04
C MET A 18 10.76 8.97 32.57
N MET A 19 10.82 10.14 31.94
CA MET A 19 9.73 10.64 31.12
C MET A 19 9.64 9.76 29.86
N ALA A 20 8.68 8.84 29.85
CA ALA A 20 8.28 8.17 28.61
C ALA A 20 7.70 9.25 27.68
N LEU A 21 8.46 9.61 26.66
CA LEU A 21 7.94 10.43 25.57
C LEU A 21 6.84 9.60 24.87
N PRO A 22 5.60 10.08 24.74
CA PRO A 22 4.63 9.41 23.92
C PRO A 22 5.19 9.41 22.49
N ALA A 23 5.38 8.21 21.92
CA ALA A 23 5.61 8.10 20.49
C ALA A 23 4.46 8.81 19.77
N PRO A 24 4.71 9.61 18.72
CA PRO A 24 3.63 10.16 17.94
C PRO A 24 3.00 9.01 17.17
N ALA A 25 1.94 8.41 17.74
CA ALA A 25 1.00 7.65 16.96
C ALA A 25 0.29 8.65 16.05
N PHE A 26 0.85 8.89 14.86
CA PHE A 26 0.05 9.37 13.73
C PHE A 26 -0.85 8.21 13.31
N ALA A 27 -1.87 7.94 14.13
CA ALA A 27 -3.06 7.27 13.67
C ALA A 27 -3.62 8.20 12.58
N ALA A 28 -3.56 7.76 11.33
CA ALA A 28 -4.16 8.44 10.21
C ALA A 28 -5.68 8.40 10.38
N ALA A 29 -6.21 9.26 11.25
CA ALA A 29 -7.60 9.65 11.23
C ALA A 29 -7.78 10.69 10.12
N ALA A 30 -7.55 10.27 8.87
CA ALA A 30 -8.15 10.95 7.74
C ALA A 30 -9.64 10.65 7.83
N SER A 31 -10.40 11.58 8.40
CA SER A 31 -11.86 11.57 8.31
C SER A 31 -12.23 11.85 6.86
N ASP A 32 -12.15 10.82 6.03
CA ASP A 32 -12.56 10.87 4.64
C ASP A 32 -14.07 10.89 4.56
N ALA A 33 -14.61 11.92 3.90
CA ALA A 33 -16.01 11.94 3.50
C ALA A 33 -16.42 10.67 2.72
N LEU A 34 -15.45 9.98 2.10
CA LEU A 34 -15.66 8.72 1.40
C LEU A 34 -15.69 7.50 2.35
N ALA A 35 -15.01 7.50 3.49
CA ALA A 35 -14.84 6.30 4.35
C ALA A 35 -16.14 5.52 4.66
N PRO A 36 -17.27 6.16 5.06
CA PRO A 36 -18.51 5.42 5.32
C PRO A 36 -19.18 4.89 4.03
N GLU A 37 -19.02 5.57 2.89
CA GLU A 37 -19.59 5.11 1.62
C GLU A 37 -18.77 3.95 1.03
N VAL A 38 -17.46 3.94 1.26
CA VAL A 38 -16.53 2.91 0.77
C VAL A 38 -16.89 1.51 1.28
N THR A 39 -17.28 1.39 2.55
CA THR A 39 -17.62 0.09 3.17
C THR A 39 -18.81 -0.57 2.47
N SER A 40 -19.80 0.21 2.05
CA SER A 40 -21.04 -0.26 1.41
C SER A 40 -21.01 -0.33 -0.13
N LEU A 41 -19.85 -0.10 -0.75
CA LEU A 41 -19.71 -0.20 -2.21
C LEU A 41 -20.07 -1.59 -2.73
N ALA A 42 -21.08 -1.63 -3.61
CA ALA A 42 -21.46 -2.82 -4.34
C ALA A 42 -20.34 -3.29 -5.30
N PRO A 43 -20.33 -4.58 -5.70
CA PRO A 43 -19.38 -5.09 -6.68
C PRO A 43 -19.33 -4.25 -7.97
N ASN A 44 -18.13 -4.12 -8.53
CA ASN A 44 -17.86 -3.35 -9.73
C ASN A 44 -18.21 -1.84 -9.62
N ARG A 45 -18.27 -1.28 -8.40
CA ARG A 45 -18.46 0.15 -8.14
C ARG A 45 -17.22 0.78 -7.52
N PHE A 46 -17.11 2.09 -7.70
CA PHE A 46 -16.03 2.93 -7.20
C PHE A 46 -16.53 4.34 -6.87
N LEU A 47 -15.75 5.04 -6.05
CA LEU A 47 -15.87 6.46 -5.72
C LEU A 47 -14.60 7.18 -6.15
N TRP A 48 -14.75 8.45 -6.53
CA TRP A 48 -13.62 9.28 -6.95
C TRP A 48 -13.88 10.74 -6.64
N ASN A 49 -12.95 11.37 -5.93
CA ASN A 49 -12.99 12.77 -5.53
C ASN A 49 -11.57 13.38 -5.51
N ASP A 50 -10.80 13.14 -6.58
CA ASP A 50 -9.48 13.77 -6.73
C ASP A 50 -9.62 15.20 -7.29
N SER A 51 -9.15 16.18 -6.52
CA SER A 51 -9.07 17.59 -6.94
C SER A 51 -7.75 17.95 -7.63
N GLY A 52 -6.79 17.02 -7.70
CA GLY A 52 -5.56 17.16 -8.50
C GLY A 52 -4.44 17.95 -7.84
N SER A 53 -4.21 17.81 -6.52
CA SER A 53 -3.06 18.44 -5.86
C SER A 53 -1.71 17.80 -6.26
N SER A 54 -0.60 18.46 -5.94
CA SER A 54 0.77 17.98 -6.24
C SER A 54 1.29 16.92 -5.27
N GLU A 55 0.54 16.55 -4.25
CA GLU A 55 0.96 15.58 -3.26
C GLU A 55 1.17 14.18 -3.90
N PRO A 56 2.09 13.36 -3.36
CA PRO A 56 2.34 12.01 -3.84
C PRO A 56 1.08 11.14 -3.80
N VAL A 57 0.95 10.26 -4.81
CA VAL A 57 -0.12 9.25 -4.85
C VAL A 57 0.39 7.95 -4.26
N SER A 58 -0.42 7.30 -3.43
CA SER A 58 -0.20 5.93 -2.94
C SER A 58 -1.49 5.12 -3.02
N ILE A 59 -1.35 3.79 -3.07
CA ILE A 59 -2.49 2.88 -3.19
C ILE A 59 -2.41 1.85 -2.07
N VAL A 60 -3.55 1.53 -1.48
CA VAL A 60 -3.72 0.38 -0.59
C VAL A 60 -4.75 -0.56 -1.19
N VAL A 61 -4.45 -1.85 -1.23
CA VAL A 61 -5.35 -2.93 -1.67
C VAL A 61 -5.53 -3.87 -0.50
N SER A 62 -6.73 -3.85 0.08
CA SER A 62 -7.14 -4.79 1.11
C SER A 62 -7.74 -6.02 0.44
N ILE A 63 -7.06 -7.16 0.60
CA ILE A 63 -7.57 -8.47 0.16
C ILE A 63 -8.83 -8.85 0.96
N PRO A 64 -8.90 -8.79 2.30
CA PRO A 64 -10.12 -9.19 3.01
C PRO A 64 -11.32 -8.31 2.66
N ASP A 65 -11.14 -7.01 2.44
CA ASP A 65 -12.26 -6.11 2.11
C ASP A 65 -12.62 -6.14 0.62
N GLN A 66 -11.80 -6.78 -0.23
CA GLN A 66 -11.84 -6.67 -1.68
C GLN A 66 -12.01 -5.22 -2.15
N LYS A 67 -11.18 -4.32 -1.62
CA LYS A 67 -11.18 -2.89 -1.96
C LYS A 67 -9.78 -2.37 -2.24
N ALA A 68 -9.71 -1.41 -3.15
CA ALA A 68 -8.58 -0.53 -3.35
C ALA A 68 -8.92 0.88 -2.85
N TYR A 69 -7.95 1.51 -2.21
CA TYR A 69 -7.99 2.85 -1.65
C TYR A 69 -6.86 3.64 -2.28
N VAL A 70 -7.15 4.85 -2.75
CA VAL A 70 -6.20 5.70 -3.46
C VAL A 70 -6.04 6.98 -2.67
N TYR A 71 -4.82 7.21 -2.22
CA TYR A 71 -4.48 8.36 -1.40
C TYR A 71 -3.64 9.34 -2.22
N ARG A 72 -3.83 10.62 -1.89
CA ARG A 72 -2.96 11.71 -2.32
C ARG A 72 -2.49 12.43 -1.05
N GLY A 73 -1.22 12.25 -0.71
CA GLY A 73 -0.74 12.52 0.65
C GLY A 73 -1.49 11.65 1.66
N THR A 74 -2.20 12.27 2.60
CA THR A 74 -3.03 11.58 3.60
C THR A 74 -4.53 11.57 3.28
N MET A 75 -4.95 12.15 2.15
CA MET A 75 -6.37 12.28 1.78
C MET A 75 -6.79 11.12 0.86
N LEU A 76 -7.90 10.42 1.14
CA LEU A 76 -8.45 9.44 0.21
C LEU A 76 -9.18 10.18 -0.90
N ILE A 77 -8.66 10.01 -2.11
CA ILE A 77 -9.18 10.63 -3.32
C ILE A 77 -9.97 9.65 -4.18
N GLY A 78 -9.93 8.36 -3.85
CA GLY A 78 -10.72 7.37 -4.57
C GLY A 78 -10.72 6.03 -3.86
N ALA A 79 -11.76 5.25 -4.12
CA ALA A 79 -11.86 3.88 -3.65
C ALA A 79 -12.63 3.04 -4.65
N SER A 80 -12.33 1.76 -4.74
CA SER A 80 -13.02 0.84 -5.63
C SER A 80 -13.13 -0.52 -5.01
N THR A 81 -14.21 -1.24 -5.30
CA THR A 81 -14.16 -2.70 -5.18
C THR A 81 -13.08 -3.25 -6.10
N VAL A 82 -12.46 -4.37 -5.73
CA VAL A 82 -11.51 -5.11 -6.55
C VAL A 82 -11.91 -6.58 -6.63
N SER A 83 -11.29 -7.29 -7.57
CA SER A 83 -11.25 -8.75 -7.54
C SER A 83 -9.82 -9.25 -7.67
N THR A 84 -9.32 -9.75 -6.55
CA THR A 84 -7.97 -10.30 -6.36
C THR A 84 -7.84 -11.77 -6.80
N GLY A 85 -6.68 -12.36 -6.58
CA GLY A 85 -6.36 -13.76 -6.89
C GLY A 85 -7.16 -14.76 -6.07
N LYS A 86 -7.74 -15.76 -6.74
CA LYS A 86 -8.42 -16.89 -6.08
C LYS A 86 -7.42 -17.84 -5.40
N ASP A 87 -7.94 -18.79 -4.63
CA ASP A 87 -7.19 -19.88 -4.01
C ASP A 87 -6.29 -20.60 -5.04
N GLY A 88 -5.01 -20.80 -4.67
CA GLY A 88 -3.94 -21.35 -5.51
C GLY A 88 -3.39 -20.40 -6.57
N LYS A 89 -3.87 -19.14 -6.60
CA LYS A 89 -3.43 -18.03 -7.46
C LYS A 89 -3.50 -16.70 -6.71
N GLU A 90 -3.07 -16.71 -5.47
CA GLU A 90 -3.19 -15.60 -4.52
C GLU A 90 -2.50 -14.34 -5.05
N THR A 91 -3.08 -13.18 -4.75
CA THR A 91 -2.37 -11.91 -4.91
C THR A 91 -1.34 -11.79 -3.78
N PRO A 92 -0.05 -11.53 -4.07
CA PRO A 92 0.97 -11.43 -3.04
C PRO A 92 0.75 -10.20 -2.16
N VAL A 93 0.95 -10.36 -0.85
CA VAL A 93 0.94 -9.29 0.15
C VAL A 93 2.33 -8.63 0.21
N GLY A 94 2.37 -7.33 0.46
CA GLY A 94 3.58 -6.54 0.55
C GLY A 94 3.37 -5.12 0.00
N VAL A 95 4.40 -4.29 0.12
CA VAL A 95 4.47 -3.04 -0.64
C VAL A 95 5.02 -3.37 -2.03
N PHE A 96 4.60 -2.66 -3.07
CA PHE A 96 5.09 -2.86 -4.43
C PHE A 96 5.18 -1.51 -5.14
N PRO A 97 6.27 -1.23 -5.86
CA PRO A 97 6.29 -0.11 -6.79
C PRO A 97 5.50 -0.48 -8.07
N ILE A 98 4.87 0.51 -8.70
CA ILE A 98 4.44 0.33 -10.10
C ILE A 98 5.68 0.25 -10.99
N LEU A 99 5.94 -0.93 -11.55
CA LEU A 99 7.11 -1.21 -12.38
C LEU A 99 6.93 -0.73 -13.82
N GLN A 100 5.74 -0.99 -14.38
CA GLN A 100 5.41 -0.72 -15.77
C GLN A 100 3.95 -0.30 -15.90
N LYS A 101 3.66 0.47 -16.96
CA LYS A 101 2.32 0.94 -17.29
C LYS A 101 2.06 0.74 -18.78
N SER A 102 0.90 0.21 -19.13
CA SER A 102 0.49 0.06 -20.53
C SER A 102 -1.03 0.16 -20.66
N GLU A 103 -1.50 1.11 -21.46
CA GLU A 103 -2.93 1.32 -21.70
C GLU A 103 -3.57 0.13 -22.43
N LYS A 104 -2.90 -0.41 -23.45
CA LYS A 104 -3.37 -1.52 -24.28
C LYS A 104 -2.50 -2.76 -24.09
N HIS A 105 -2.50 -3.32 -22.88
CA HIS A 105 -1.76 -4.55 -22.59
C HIS A 105 -2.58 -5.81 -22.87
N LYS A 106 -1.89 -6.90 -23.19
CA LYS A 106 -2.42 -8.26 -23.28
C LYS A 106 -1.54 -9.18 -22.44
N SER A 107 -2.14 -10.13 -21.73
CA SER A 107 -1.40 -11.08 -20.90
C SER A 107 -0.48 -11.97 -21.73
N ASN A 108 0.79 -12.06 -21.34
CA ASN A 108 1.75 -12.98 -21.95
C ASN A 108 1.55 -14.44 -21.47
N LEU A 109 0.87 -14.64 -20.33
CA LEU A 109 0.72 -15.94 -19.68
C LEU A 109 -0.67 -16.57 -19.88
N TYR A 110 -1.65 -15.77 -20.30
CA TYR A 110 -3.06 -16.19 -20.37
C TYR A 110 -3.67 -15.80 -21.71
N ASP A 111 -3.38 -16.57 -22.76
CA ASP A 111 -4.01 -16.49 -24.09
C ASP A 111 -4.25 -15.07 -24.62
N SER A 112 -3.28 -14.16 -24.45
CA SER A 112 -3.41 -12.76 -24.86
C SER A 112 -4.63 -12.03 -24.27
N ALA A 113 -5.12 -12.46 -23.10
CA ALA A 113 -6.27 -11.88 -22.44
C ALA A 113 -6.05 -10.36 -22.23
N PRO A 114 -7.04 -9.52 -22.61
CA PRO A 114 -6.87 -8.07 -22.54
C PRO A 114 -6.75 -7.61 -21.09
N MET A 115 -5.77 -6.74 -20.83
CA MET A 115 -5.54 -6.08 -19.54
C MET A 115 -5.47 -4.56 -19.75
N PRO A 116 -6.59 -3.88 -20.01
CA PRO A 116 -6.59 -2.45 -20.26
C PRO A 116 -6.13 -1.67 -19.02
N PHE A 117 -5.38 -0.58 -19.22
CA PHE A 117 -4.83 0.26 -18.14
C PHE A 117 -3.97 -0.53 -17.14
N MET A 118 -3.17 -1.47 -17.64
CA MET A 118 -2.31 -2.32 -16.83
C MET A 118 -1.23 -1.50 -16.12
N GLN A 119 -1.05 -1.80 -14.84
CA GLN A 119 -0.01 -1.27 -13.96
C GLN A 119 0.65 -2.45 -13.21
N ARG A 120 1.86 -2.82 -13.64
CA ARG A 120 2.57 -4.01 -13.15
C ARG A 120 3.17 -3.78 -11.77
N LEU A 121 2.99 -4.72 -10.86
CA LEU A 121 3.52 -4.68 -9.48
C LEU A 121 4.72 -5.60 -9.30
N THR A 122 4.72 -6.74 -10.00
CA THR A 122 5.77 -7.76 -9.90
C THR A 122 6.28 -8.17 -11.28
N TRP A 123 7.51 -8.67 -11.35
CA TRP A 123 8.09 -9.15 -12.60
C TRP A 123 7.45 -10.46 -13.09
N ASP A 124 6.97 -11.30 -12.18
CA ASP A 124 6.28 -12.56 -12.48
C ASP A 124 4.85 -12.38 -13.04
N GLY A 125 4.29 -11.16 -13.01
CA GLY A 125 3.09 -10.82 -13.78
C GLY A 125 1.89 -10.27 -13.03
N VAL A 126 1.98 -10.04 -11.72
CA VAL A 126 0.90 -9.42 -10.96
C VAL A 126 0.78 -7.94 -11.32
N ALA A 127 -0.44 -7.49 -11.60
CA ALA A 127 -0.74 -6.13 -12.00
C ALA A 127 -2.14 -5.69 -11.55
N ILE A 128 -2.33 -4.37 -11.43
CA ILE A 128 -3.65 -3.74 -11.37
C ILE A 128 -4.10 -3.47 -12.82
N HIS A 129 -5.32 -3.85 -13.19
CA HIS A 129 -5.85 -3.55 -14.52
C HIS A 129 -7.39 -3.57 -14.56
N ALA A 130 -7.98 -3.01 -15.62
CA ALA A 130 -9.40 -3.12 -15.87
C ALA A 130 -9.79 -4.58 -16.14
N GLY A 131 -10.87 -5.05 -15.53
CA GLY A 131 -11.36 -6.40 -15.74
C GLY A 131 -12.67 -6.68 -15.01
N MET A 132 -13.21 -7.88 -15.21
CA MET A 132 -14.41 -8.30 -14.49
C MET A 132 -14.17 -8.28 -12.98
N ASN A 133 -15.09 -7.69 -12.24
CA ASN A 133 -14.98 -7.50 -10.81
C ASN A 133 -16.27 -7.98 -10.12
N PRO A 134 -16.36 -9.26 -9.75
CA PRO A 134 -17.54 -9.80 -9.08
C PRO A 134 -17.62 -9.49 -7.58
N GLY A 135 -16.65 -8.74 -7.02
CA GLY A 135 -16.61 -8.39 -5.59
C GLY A 135 -16.02 -9.45 -4.67
N PHE A 136 -15.42 -10.51 -5.22
CA PHE A 136 -14.69 -11.56 -4.49
C PHE A 136 -13.42 -11.97 -5.26
N PRO A 137 -12.45 -12.65 -4.63
CA PRO A 137 -11.24 -13.13 -5.29
C PRO A 137 -11.57 -14.13 -6.41
N ALA A 138 -11.18 -13.82 -7.64
CA ALA A 138 -11.52 -14.62 -8.82
C ALA A 138 -10.52 -14.46 -9.99
N SER A 139 -9.40 -13.76 -9.78
CA SER A 139 -8.35 -13.61 -10.79
C SER A 139 -7.27 -14.70 -10.66
N HIS A 140 -6.25 -14.63 -11.52
CA HIS A 140 -5.04 -15.46 -11.41
C HIS A 140 -3.87 -14.72 -10.72
N GLY A 141 -4.19 -13.83 -9.77
CA GLY A 141 -3.22 -13.07 -8.97
C GLY A 141 -3.30 -11.56 -9.22
N CYS A 142 -3.69 -11.13 -10.43
CA CYS A 142 -3.89 -9.72 -10.75
C CYS A 142 -5.04 -9.09 -9.94
N ILE A 143 -4.98 -7.77 -9.76
CA ILE A 143 -6.01 -6.99 -9.08
C ILE A 143 -6.90 -6.35 -10.14
N ARG A 144 -8.11 -6.89 -10.33
CA ARG A 144 -9.06 -6.38 -11.33
C ARG A 144 -9.91 -5.28 -10.74
N VAL A 145 -10.06 -4.19 -11.47
CA VAL A 145 -10.86 -3.01 -11.10
C VAL A 145 -11.86 -2.63 -12.21
N PRO A 146 -12.91 -1.86 -11.89
CA PRO A 146 -13.80 -1.28 -12.90
C PRO A 146 -13.03 -0.44 -13.92
N THR A 147 -13.45 -0.49 -15.19
CA THR A 147 -12.71 0.15 -16.29
C THR A 147 -12.51 1.66 -16.12
N ASP A 148 -13.53 2.39 -15.67
CA ASP A 148 -13.41 3.85 -15.52
C ASP A 148 -12.58 4.25 -14.31
N PHE A 149 -12.59 3.43 -13.25
CA PHE A 149 -11.63 3.58 -12.16
C PHE A 149 -10.19 3.33 -12.65
N ALA A 150 -9.98 2.26 -13.43
CA ALA A 150 -8.67 1.94 -14.00
C ALA A 150 -8.10 3.09 -14.85
N LYS A 151 -8.93 3.72 -15.69
CA LYS A 151 -8.58 4.92 -16.47
C LYS A 151 -8.11 6.07 -15.56
N LYS A 152 -8.90 6.40 -14.54
CA LYS A 152 -8.61 7.49 -13.61
C LYS A 152 -7.33 7.22 -12.82
N LEU A 153 -7.20 6.02 -12.27
CA LEU A 153 -6.01 5.58 -11.56
C LEU A 153 -4.77 5.67 -12.46
N PHE A 154 -4.86 5.14 -13.68
CA PHE A 154 -3.77 5.18 -14.64
C PHE A 154 -3.38 6.62 -15.02
N ALA A 155 -4.29 7.58 -15.00
CA ALA A 155 -3.95 8.96 -15.29
C ALA A 155 -3.09 9.62 -14.19
N ILE A 156 -3.29 9.24 -12.92
CA ILE A 156 -2.66 9.92 -11.79
C ILE A 156 -1.42 9.22 -11.22
N THR A 157 -1.23 7.94 -11.51
CA THR A 157 -0.07 7.17 -11.04
C THR A 157 1.13 7.33 -11.98
N SER A 158 2.31 6.95 -11.51
CA SER A 158 3.52 6.86 -12.33
C SER A 158 4.33 5.61 -11.97
N ARG A 159 5.38 5.31 -12.72
CA ARG A 159 6.33 4.26 -12.32
C ARG A 159 6.95 4.66 -10.98
N GLY A 160 6.99 3.73 -10.03
CA GLY A 160 7.43 3.99 -8.67
C GLY A 160 6.35 4.45 -7.70
N THR A 161 5.11 4.70 -8.16
CA THR A 161 3.99 4.89 -7.23
C THR A 161 3.88 3.65 -6.31
N PRO A 162 3.88 3.83 -4.98
CA PRO A 162 3.79 2.72 -4.04
C PRO A 162 2.36 2.14 -3.96
N VAL A 163 2.29 0.81 -3.88
CA VAL A 163 1.07 0.03 -3.71
C VAL A 163 1.25 -0.93 -2.55
N LEU A 164 0.55 -0.74 -1.45
CA LEU A 164 0.45 -1.73 -0.38
C LEU A 164 -0.65 -2.72 -0.74
N VAL A 165 -0.34 -4.00 -0.83
CA VAL A 165 -1.31 -5.10 -0.82
C VAL A 165 -1.26 -5.74 0.56
N THR A 166 -2.40 -5.84 1.24
CA THR A 166 -2.46 -6.28 2.63
C THR A 166 -3.56 -7.31 2.88
N ASP A 167 -3.32 -8.16 3.88
CA ASP A 167 -4.25 -9.06 4.53
C ASP A 167 -5.00 -8.41 5.71
N ALA A 168 -4.73 -7.14 6.00
CA ALA A 168 -5.45 -6.36 7.02
C ALA A 168 -6.73 -5.72 6.45
N SER A 169 -7.76 -5.62 7.28
CA SER A 169 -8.99 -4.87 6.96
C SER A 169 -8.84 -3.39 7.27
N ALA A 170 -9.61 -2.53 6.58
CA ALA A 170 -9.68 -1.10 6.87
C ALA A 170 -10.02 -0.79 8.33
N ALA A 171 -10.74 -1.69 9.00
CA ALA A 171 -11.07 -1.57 10.43
C ALA A 171 -9.85 -1.72 11.35
N GLU A 172 -8.81 -2.43 10.90
CA GLU A 172 -7.56 -2.63 11.65
C GLU A 172 -6.57 -1.50 11.40
N GLY A 173 -6.69 -0.83 10.24
CA GLY A 173 -5.85 0.27 9.83
C GLY A 173 -4.51 -0.19 9.22
N TRP A 174 -3.84 0.75 8.56
CA TRP A 174 -2.56 0.51 7.88
C TRP A 174 -1.72 1.78 7.85
N THR A 175 -0.40 1.59 7.71
CA THR A 175 0.51 2.69 7.41
C THR A 175 0.54 2.90 5.90
N LEU A 176 0.32 4.13 5.45
CA LEU A 176 0.37 4.44 4.02
C LEU A 176 1.81 4.29 3.51
N PRO A 177 2.02 3.58 2.39
CA PRO A 177 3.35 3.44 1.84
C PRO A 177 3.78 4.76 1.21
N THR A 178 5.07 5.06 1.34
CA THR A 178 5.72 6.27 0.84
C THR A 178 6.48 6.00 -0.45
N ASN A 179 6.88 7.07 -1.14
CA ASN A 179 7.78 6.96 -2.28
C ASN A 179 9.16 6.38 -1.88
N ALA A 180 9.59 6.58 -0.64
CA ALA A 180 10.84 6.00 -0.14
C ALA A 180 10.76 4.48 -0.04
N ASP A 181 9.62 3.95 0.43
CA ASP A 181 9.37 2.50 0.49
C ASP A 181 9.43 1.89 -0.91
N ALA A 182 8.78 2.52 -1.89
CA ALA A 182 8.86 2.08 -3.29
C ALA A 182 10.28 2.14 -3.88
N ALA A 183 11.05 3.19 -3.57
CA ALA A 183 12.42 3.34 -4.06
C ALA A 183 13.37 2.26 -3.48
N ALA A 184 13.25 1.98 -2.17
CA ALA A 184 14.00 0.90 -1.53
C ALA A 184 13.71 -0.44 -2.20
N MET A 185 12.44 -0.76 -2.42
CA MET A 185 12.04 -1.99 -3.08
C MET A 185 12.49 -2.10 -4.54
N GLN A 186 12.49 -1.01 -5.29
CA GLN A 186 13.04 -1.01 -6.65
C GLN A 186 14.54 -1.33 -6.63
N SER A 187 15.29 -0.78 -5.67
CA SER A 187 16.72 -1.04 -5.54
C SER A 187 17.01 -2.49 -5.13
N GLU A 188 16.24 -3.03 -4.19
CA GLU A 188 16.34 -4.43 -3.75
C GLU A 188 15.96 -5.39 -4.88
N THR A 189 14.88 -5.10 -5.60
CA THR A 189 14.43 -5.90 -6.77
C THR A 189 15.46 -5.86 -7.89
N ALA A 190 16.04 -4.69 -8.19
CA ALA A 190 17.10 -4.57 -9.19
C ALA A 190 18.32 -5.42 -8.80
N THR A 191 18.73 -5.33 -7.53
CA THR A 191 19.85 -6.11 -6.98
C THR A 191 19.56 -7.62 -7.05
N ALA A 192 18.36 -8.05 -6.66
CA ALA A 192 17.94 -9.45 -6.70
C ALA A 192 17.90 -9.99 -8.13
N ASN A 193 17.41 -9.19 -9.09
CA ASN A 193 17.39 -9.56 -10.50
C ASN A 193 18.81 -9.68 -11.08
N GLU A 194 19.72 -8.77 -10.73
CA GLU A 194 21.13 -8.85 -11.13
C GLU A 194 21.81 -10.09 -10.55
N ALA A 195 21.57 -10.41 -9.28
CA ALA A 195 22.08 -11.62 -8.64
C ALA A 195 21.55 -12.89 -9.32
N TRP A 196 20.27 -12.92 -9.70
CA TRP A 196 19.67 -14.03 -10.44
C TRP A 196 20.30 -14.20 -11.83
N LEU A 197 20.54 -13.13 -12.58
CA LEU A 197 21.20 -13.20 -13.88
C LEU A 197 22.63 -13.73 -13.79
N GLN A 198 23.37 -13.39 -12.72
CA GLN A 198 24.73 -13.88 -12.48
C GLN A 198 24.79 -15.36 -12.07
N THR A 199 23.69 -15.91 -11.56
CA THR A 199 23.59 -17.31 -11.12
C THR A 199 22.96 -18.20 -12.19
N ALA A 200 22.04 -17.68 -13.01
CA ALA A 200 21.44 -18.38 -14.14
C ALA A 200 22.36 -18.49 -15.38
N SER A 201 23.52 -17.84 -15.36
CA SER A 201 24.53 -17.86 -16.42
C SER A 201 25.74 -18.76 -16.14
N ARG A 202 25.68 -19.58 -15.08
CA ARG A 202 26.64 -20.66 -14.78
C ARG A 202 25.98 -22.02 -14.95
#